data_AF-A0A7W1ACB4-F1
#
_entry.id   AF-A0A7W1ACB4-F1
#
_cell.length_a   1.000
_cell.length_b   1.000
_cell.length_c   1.000
_cell.angle_alpha   90.00
_cell.angle_beta   90.00
_cell.angle_gamma   90.00
#
_symmetry.space_group_name_H-M   'P 1'
#
loop_
_entity.id
_entity.type
_entity.pdbx_description
1 polymer ?
#
loop_
_entity_poly.entity_id
_entity_poly.type
_entity_poly.pdbx_seq_one_letter_code
_entity_poly.pdbx_strand_id
1 'polypeptide(L)'
;MSDRSLTRLAWSLCALTLLILASSLVLILLGWSTPVPQGATPWWDRTLSLVGIVGAPILGGLITSRRPRNPYGWLWLGFGLGLALQHLAASYAIYARVVEPGILAAPLTVSNVLGLGGPLSLTLAPFLLLLFPTGRLPGRRWRPLAWIAGLSGTVVIVLDLFFDSPDKVGGMVTVTVIAAVFVTFSSLALSALSLLVRYRRASGVERQQLKWFAFAAVLAGSFLVGQQLIWLAALLIAYSLGGDLLSLNRSLENLLEVAVNVSLYMAVGIAILRYRLYDIDIIINR
;
A
#
# COMPACT_ATOMS: atom_id res chain seq x y z
N MET A 1 28.22 1.18 6.03
CA MET A 1 27.91 1.54 4.62
C MET A 1 28.13 3.04 4.43
N SER A 2 28.73 3.45 3.30
CA SER A 2 28.87 4.87 2.96
C SER A 2 27.57 5.44 2.40
N ASP A 3 27.33 6.74 2.53
CA ASP A 3 26.09 7.37 2.03
C ASP A 3 25.90 7.13 0.52
N ARG A 4 27.00 7.11 -0.24
CA ARG A 4 26.98 6.75 -1.68
C ARG A 4 26.45 5.34 -1.95
N SER A 5 26.81 4.36 -1.11
CA SER A 5 26.31 2.98 -1.26
C SER A 5 24.82 2.87 -0.94
N LEU A 6 24.33 3.60 0.07
CA LEU A 6 22.92 3.66 0.42
C LEU A 6 22.08 4.31 -0.68
N THR A 7 22.58 5.41 -1.26
CA THR A 7 21.91 6.07 -2.39
C THR A 7 21.83 5.16 -3.62
N ARG A 8 22.91 4.44 -3.95
CA ARG A 8 22.88 3.46 -5.07
C ARG A 8 21.87 2.34 -4.82
N LEU A 9 21.82 1.83 -3.59
CA LEU A 9 20.88 0.79 -3.20
C LEU A 9 19.43 1.28 -3.30
N ALA A 10 19.16 2.52 -2.89
CA ALA A 10 17.84 3.12 -3.00
C ALA A 10 17.37 3.23 -4.45
N TRP A 11 18.24 3.70 -5.35
CA TRP A 11 17.92 3.78 -6.78
C TRP A 11 17.81 2.41 -7.44
N SER A 12 18.62 1.42 -7.04
CA SER A 12 18.48 0.06 -7.57
C SER A 12 17.16 -0.57 -7.12
N LEU A 13 16.74 -0.36 -5.87
CA LEU A 13 15.44 -0.83 -5.39
C LEU A 13 14.29 -0.13 -6.12
N CYS A 14 14.38 1.18 -6.34
CA CYS A 14 13.42 1.95 -7.13
C CYS A 14 13.32 1.43 -8.57
N ALA A 15 14.46 1.21 -9.24
CA ALA A 15 14.51 0.69 -10.60
C ALA A 15 13.91 -0.73 -10.65
N LEU A 16 14.25 -1.59 -9.69
CA LEU A 16 13.69 -2.93 -9.57
C LEU A 16 12.17 -2.88 -9.39
N THR A 17 11.64 -2.00 -8.55
CA THR A 17 10.18 -1.84 -8.37
C THR A 17 9.50 -1.42 -9.66
N LEU A 18 10.07 -0.44 -10.37
CA LEU A 18 9.52 0.02 -11.65
C LEU A 18 9.57 -1.08 -12.72
N LEU A 19 10.62 -1.90 -12.75
CA LEU A 19 10.72 -3.06 -13.65
C LEU A 19 9.67 -4.13 -13.34
N ILE A 20 9.38 -4.37 -12.06
CA ILE A 20 8.30 -5.29 -11.64
C ILE A 20 6.93 -4.75 -12.10
N LEU A 21 6.67 -3.46 -11.92
CA LEU A 21 5.43 -2.82 -12.40
C LEU A 21 5.32 -2.89 -13.93
N ALA A 22 6.41 -2.64 -14.65
CA ALA A 22 6.46 -2.75 -16.11
C ALA A 22 6.21 -4.20 -16.57
N SER A 23 6.77 -5.19 -15.87
CA SER A 23 6.54 -6.61 -16.16
C SER A 23 5.08 -6.98 -15.95
N SER A 24 4.44 -6.49 -14.88
CA SER A 24 3.00 -6.67 -14.65
C SER A 24 2.16 -6.04 -15.77
N LEU A 25 2.53 -4.84 -16.22
CA LEU A 25 1.86 -4.17 -17.34
C LEU A 25 1.97 -4.99 -18.63
N VAL A 26 3.16 -5.53 -18.95
CA VAL A 26 3.36 -6.39 -20.13
C VAL A 26 2.44 -7.62 -20.09
N LEU A 27 2.33 -8.30 -18.95
CA LEU A 27 1.41 -9.45 -18.81
C LEU A 27 -0.05 -9.07 -19.01
N ILE A 28 -0.46 -7.89 -18.52
CA ILE A 28 -1.82 -7.37 -18.74
C ILE A 28 -2.07 -7.10 -20.23
N LEU A 29 -1.11 -6.49 -20.91
CA LEU A 29 -1.21 -6.16 -22.34
C LEU A 29 -1.22 -7.41 -23.22
N LEU A 30 -0.42 -8.42 -22.90
CA LEU A 30 -0.44 -9.70 -23.63
C LEU A 30 -1.79 -10.43 -23.46
N GLY A 31 -2.41 -10.34 -22.29
CA GLY A 31 -3.73 -10.92 -21.99
C GLY A 31 -4.93 -10.01 -22.24
N TRP A 32 -4.77 -8.87 -22.93
CA TRP A 32 -5.81 -7.86 -23.06
C TRP A 32 -7.06 -8.31 -23.84
N SER A 33 -6.88 -9.20 -24.81
CA SER A 33 -7.94 -9.70 -25.71
C SER A 33 -8.63 -10.95 -25.18
N THR A 34 -8.08 -11.60 -24.15
CA THR A 34 -8.67 -12.80 -23.56
C THR A 34 -9.80 -12.43 -22.59
N PRO A 35 -11.01 -12.98 -22.76
CA PRO A 35 -12.10 -12.78 -21.81
C PRO A 35 -11.71 -13.37 -20.45
N VAL A 36 -11.65 -12.52 -19.43
CA VAL A 36 -11.42 -12.98 -18.06
C VAL A 36 -12.73 -13.50 -17.43
N PRO A 37 -12.68 -14.51 -16.55
CA PRO A 37 -13.87 -15.06 -15.89
C PRO A 37 -14.70 -13.99 -15.18
N GLN A 38 -16.03 -14.19 -15.12
CA GLN A 38 -16.92 -13.29 -14.38
C GLN A 38 -16.47 -13.17 -12.92
N GLY A 39 -16.20 -11.93 -12.47
CA GLY A 39 -15.68 -11.63 -11.13
C GLY A 39 -14.18 -11.36 -11.06
N ALA A 40 -13.41 -11.60 -12.13
CA ALA A 40 -12.01 -11.17 -12.24
C ALA A 40 -11.92 -9.66 -12.52
N THR A 41 -10.83 -9.02 -12.08
CA THR A 41 -10.60 -7.60 -12.33
C THR A 41 -10.27 -7.35 -13.81
N PRO A 42 -10.98 -6.43 -14.48
CA PRO A 42 -10.70 -6.08 -15.87
C PRO A 42 -9.26 -5.57 -16.08
N TRP A 43 -8.76 -5.65 -17.30
CA TRP A 43 -7.39 -5.22 -17.64
C TRP A 43 -7.17 -3.72 -17.38
N TRP A 44 -8.16 -2.87 -17.68
CA TRP A 44 -8.08 -1.42 -17.50
C TRP A 44 -8.01 -1.06 -16.02
N ASP A 45 -8.76 -1.78 -15.19
CA ASP A 45 -8.80 -1.60 -13.74
C ASP A 45 -7.44 -1.90 -13.11
N ARG A 46 -6.83 -3.03 -13.51
CA ARG A 46 -5.47 -3.41 -13.12
C ARG A 46 -4.42 -2.40 -13.60
N THR A 47 -4.59 -1.84 -14.80
CA THR A 47 -3.67 -0.84 -15.36
C THR A 47 -3.72 0.46 -14.58
N LEU A 48 -4.92 0.92 -14.19
CA LEU A 48 -5.10 2.11 -13.36
C LEU A 48 -4.44 1.95 -11.99
N SER A 49 -4.56 0.78 -11.36
CA SER A 49 -3.89 0.50 -10.09
C SER A 49 -2.35 0.57 -10.22
N LEU A 50 -1.77 0.05 -11.32
CA LEU A 50 -0.33 0.15 -11.57
C LEU A 50 0.14 1.60 -11.66
N VAL A 51 -0.60 2.46 -12.37
CA VAL A 51 -0.30 3.90 -12.48
C VAL A 51 -0.32 4.57 -11.10
N GLY A 52 -1.28 4.20 -10.25
CA GLY A 52 -1.32 4.65 -8.87
C GLY A 52 0.00 4.35 -8.14
N ILE A 53 0.47 3.11 -8.20
CA ILE A 53 1.61 2.63 -7.39
C ILE A 53 2.94 3.31 -7.75
N VAL A 54 3.15 3.73 -9.01
CA VAL A 54 4.41 4.30 -9.50
C VAL A 54 4.93 5.46 -8.63
N GLY A 55 4.05 6.23 -7.99
CA GLY A 55 4.44 7.31 -7.09
C GLY A 55 5.26 6.86 -5.87
N ALA A 56 4.94 5.70 -5.30
CA ALA A 56 5.57 5.18 -4.09
C ALA A 56 7.09 4.91 -4.22
N PRO A 57 7.57 4.11 -5.20
CA PRO A 57 9.00 3.86 -5.35
C PRO A 57 9.77 5.13 -5.77
N ILE A 58 9.18 6.01 -6.57
CA ILE A 58 9.82 7.29 -6.97
C ILE A 58 10.03 8.18 -5.74
N LEU A 59 9.00 8.35 -4.89
CA LEU A 59 9.12 9.10 -3.65
C LEU A 59 10.16 8.47 -2.72
N GLY A 60 10.14 7.15 -2.55
CA GLY A 60 11.11 6.44 -1.72
C GLY A 60 12.55 6.58 -2.19
N GLY A 61 12.79 6.46 -3.50
CA GLY A 61 14.10 6.65 -4.12
C GLY A 61 14.60 8.09 -3.95
N LEU A 62 13.74 9.08 -4.21
CA LEU A 62 14.06 10.50 -4.06
C LEU A 62 14.41 10.86 -2.61
N ILE A 63 13.55 10.48 -1.65
CA ILE A 63 13.76 10.76 -0.22
C ILE A 63 15.07 10.12 0.27
N THR A 64 15.27 8.83 -0.03
CA THR A 64 16.45 8.08 0.42
C THR A 64 17.73 8.58 -0.22
N SER A 65 17.69 9.01 -1.49
CA SER A 65 18.88 9.54 -2.17
C SER A 65 19.45 10.79 -1.50
N ARG A 66 18.58 11.59 -0.88
CA ARG A 66 18.91 12.86 -0.22
C ARG A 66 19.17 12.68 1.26
N ARG A 67 18.39 11.84 1.94
CA ARG A 67 18.56 11.51 3.36
C ARG A 67 18.65 9.98 3.55
N PRO A 68 19.77 9.34 3.18
CA PRO A 68 19.89 7.88 3.18
C PRO A 68 19.78 7.24 4.57
N ARG A 69 20.05 8.02 5.62
CA ARG A 69 19.90 7.59 7.02
C ARG A 69 18.48 7.77 7.58
N ASN A 70 17.56 8.40 6.84
CA ASN A 70 16.18 8.55 7.27
C ASN A 70 15.37 7.29 6.89
N PRO A 71 14.84 6.51 7.85
CA PRO A 71 14.08 5.29 7.55
C PRO A 71 12.80 5.56 6.75
N TYR A 72 12.30 6.80 6.74
CA TYR A 72 11.07 7.16 6.03
C TYR A 72 11.13 6.87 4.52
N GLY A 73 12.26 7.16 3.86
CA GLY A 73 12.41 6.87 2.42
C GLY A 73 12.47 5.37 2.13
N TRP A 74 13.06 4.60 3.03
CA TRP A 74 13.12 3.14 2.93
C TRP A 74 11.74 2.50 3.10
N LEU A 75 10.90 3.04 4.00
CA LEU A 75 9.51 2.59 4.12
C LEU A 75 8.72 2.77 2.83
N TRP A 76 8.93 3.89 2.12
CA TRP A 76 8.30 4.13 0.82
C TRP A 76 8.75 3.12 -0.24
N LEU A 77 10.05 2.79 -0.28
CA LEU A 77 10.58 1.76 -1.17
C LEU A 77 10.01 0.37 -0.86
N GLY A 78 9.97 -0.01 0.42
CA GLY A 78 9.40 -1.28 0.86
C GLY A 78 7.90 -1.38 0.58
N PHE A 79 7.16 -0.30 0.85
CA PHE A 79 5.73 -0.21 0.56
C PHE A 79 5.44 -0.31 -0.94
N GLY A 80 6.19 0.41 -1.79
CA GLY A 80 6.06 0.31 -3.24
C GLY A 80 6.42 -1.08 -3.77
N LEU A 81 7.45 -1.72 -3.19
CA LEU A 81 7.87 -3.07 -3.56
C LEU A 81 6.81 -4.12 -3.24
N GLY A 82 6.22 -4.08 -2.05
CA GLY A 82 5.15 -5.02 -1.70
C GLY A 82 3.94 -4.88 -2.63
N LEU A 83 3.53 -3.66 -2.97
CA LEU A 83 2.43 -3.42 -3.91
C LEU A 83 2.78 -3.93 -5.31
N ALA A 84 4.00 -3.66 -5.78
CA ALA A 84 4.46 -4.13 -7.09
C ALA A 84 4.45 -5.67 -7.17
N LEU A 85 4.91 -6.36 -6.11
CA LEU A 85 4.91 -7.82 -6.03
C LEU A 85 3.48 -8.39 -5.99
N GLN A 86 2.58 -7.80 -5.20
CA GLN A 86 1.17 -8.21 -5.13
C GLN A 86 0.49 -8.11 -6.51
N HIS A 87 0.70 -7.01 -7.22
CA HIS A 87 0.12 -6.83 -8.54
C HIS A 87 0.76 -7.74 -9.59
N LEU A 88 2.06 -8.03 -9.48
CA LEU A 88 2.71 -9.03 -10.33
C LEU A 88 2.13 -10.42 -10.06
N ALA A 89 1.90 -10.80 -8.81
CA ALA A 89 1.25 -12.04 -8.42
C ALA A 89 -0.10 -12.23 -9.12
N ALA A 90 -0.96 -11.20 -9.07
CA ALA A 90 -2.28 -11.24 -9.70
C ALA A 90 -2.17 -11.36 -11.23
N SER A 91 -1.30 -10.57 -11.86
CA SER A 91 -1.09 -10.61 -13.32
C SER A 91 -0.50 -11.95 -13.78
N TYR A 92 0.46 -12.50 -13.03
CA TYR A 92 1.09 -13.80 -13.29
C TYR A 92 0.08 -14.94 -13.18
N ALA A 93 -0.74 -14.96 -12.12
CA ALA A 93 -1.75 -15.99 -11.90
C ALA A 93 -2.80 -16.00 -13.03
N ILE A 94 -3.24 -14.82 -13.48
CA ILE A 94 -4.20 -14.70 -14.58
C ILE A 94 -3.56 -15.14 -15.90
N TYR A 95 -2.35 -14.66 -16.21
CA TYR A 95 -1.68 -15.02 -17.45
C TYR A 95 -1.42 -16.53 -17.54
N ALA A 96 -0.85 -17.12 -16.49
CA ALA A 96 -0.45 -18.52 -16.47
C ALA A 96 -1.63 -19.51 -16.42
N ARG A 97 -2.82 -19.08 -16.00
CA ARG A 97 -4.01 -19.96 -15.89
C ARG A 97 -5.05 -19.73 -16.98
N VAL A 98 -5.15 -18.51 -17.50
CA VAL A 98 -6.25 -18.10 -18.40
C VAL A 98 -5.74 -17.81 -19.80
N VAL A 99 -4.60 -17.12 -19.93
CA VAL A 99 -4.09 -16.67 -21.24
C VAL A 99 -3.34 -17.80 -21.94
N GLU A 100 -2.31 -18.34 -21.30
CA GLU A 100 -1.50 -19.44 -21.84
C GLU A 100 -1.21 -20.50 -20.76
N PRO A 101 -2.13 -21.47 -20.57
CA PRO A 101 -1.93 -22.55 -19.61
C PRO A 101 -0.69 -23.38 -19.97
N GLY A 102 0.22 -23.55 -19.01
CA GLY A 102 1.36 -24.49 -19.11
C GLY A 102 2.69 -23.91 -19.59
N ILE A 103 2.75 -22.65 -20.02
CA ILE A 103 4.02 -21.99 -20.40
C ILE A 103 4.81 -21.52 -19.17
N LEU A 104 4.10 -20.99 -18.18
CA LEU A 104 4.70 -20.47 -16.96
C LEU A 104 4.72 -21.52 -15.85
N ALA A 105 5.87 -21.67 -15.21
CA ALA A 105 6.07 -22.67 -14.17
C ALA A 105 5.29 -22.35 -12.89
N ALA A 106 4.67 -23.38 -12.32
CA ALA A 106 4.08 -23.38 -10.97
C ALA A 106 3.24 -22.11 -10.64
N PRO A 107 2.13 -21.89 -11.35
CA PRO A 107 1.33 -20.66 -11.26
C PRO A 107 0.84 -20.33 -9.84
N LEU A 108 0.49 -21.36 -9.05
CA LEU A 108 0.00 -21.22 -7.68
C LEU A 108 1.12 -20.78 -6.71
N THR A 109 2.24 -21.50 -6.70
CA THR A 109 3.31 -21.26 -5.74
C THR A 109 3.97 -19.90 -5.97
N VAL A 110 4.23 -19.54 -7.23
CA VAL A 110 4.84 -18.25 -7.57
C VAL A 110 3.88 -17.10 -7.25
N SER A 111 2.58 -17.23 -7.55
CA SER A 111 1.61 -16.19 -7.21
C SER A 111 1.45 -16.01 -5.71
N ASN A 112 1.50 -17.09 -4.92
CA ASN A 112 1.34 -17.00 -3.47
C ASN A 112 2.55 -16.32 -2.82
N VAL A 113 3.77 -16.68 -3.25
CA VAL A 113 5.00 -16.05 -2.75
C VAL A 113 5.06 -14.56 -3.13
N LEU A 114 4.74 -14.20 -4.38
CA LEU A 114 4.68 -12.80 -4.81
C LEU A 114 3.52 -12.05 -4.11
N GLY A 115 2.43 -12.76 -3.79
CA GLY A 115 1.24 -12.24 -3.12
C GLY A 115 1.52 -11.73 -1.70
N LEU A 116 2.54 -12.25 -1.01
CA LEU A 116 3.00 -11.77 0.29
C LEU A 116 3.40 -10.28 0.29
N GLY A 117 3.63 -9.70 -0.90
CA GLY A 117 3.81 -8.26 -1.07
C GLY A 117 2.63 -7.43 -0.55
N GLY A 118 1.39 -7.92 -0.65
CA GLY A 118 0.19 -7.21 -0.19
C GLY A 118 0.18 -7.02 1.33
N PRO A 119 0.24 -8.10 2.12
CA PRO A 119 0.40 -8.04 3.57
C PRO A 119 1.61 -7.21 4.03
N LEU A 120 2.74 -7.30 3.31
CA LEU A 120 3.91 -6.48 3.59
C LEU A 120 3.60 -4.99 3.45
N SER A 121 3.01 -4.57 2.33
CA SER A 121 2.63 -3.18 2.12
C SER A 121 1.58 -2.69 3.11
N LEU A 122 0.58 -3.52 3.41
CA LEU A 122 -0.43 -3.22 4.42
C LEU A 122 0.20 -2.99 5.80
N THR A 123 1.20 -3.80 6.16
CA THR A 123 1.95 -3.67 7.42
C THR A 123 2.78 -2.38 7.46
N LEU A 124 3.36 -1.96 6.33
CA LEU A 124 4.19 -0.76 6.24
C LEU A 124 3.37 0.54 6.19
N ALA A 125 2.13 0.51 5.71
CA ALA A 125 1.28 1.69 5.55
C ALA A 125 1.09 2.52 6.85
N PRO A 126 0.77 1.94 8.03
CA PRO A 126 0.68 2.70 9.28
C PRO A 126 1.97 3.45 9.61
N PHE A 127 3.13 2.83 9.35
CA PHE A 127 4.43 3.44 9.63
C PHE A 127 4.72 4.63 8.71
N LEU A 128 4.21 4.64 7.47
CA LEU A 128 4.31 5.81 6.59
C LEU A 128 3.62 7.04 7.18
N LEU A 129 2.55 6.87 7.96
CA LEU A 129 1.89 8.01 8.62
C LEU A 129 2.56 8.34 9.96
N LEU A 130 2.96 7.33 10.75
CA LEU A 130 3.56 7.52 12.07
C LEU A 130 4.96 8.14 12.02
N LEU A 131 5.81 7.70 11.08
CA LEU A 131 7.21 8.10 11.01
C LEU A 131 7.44 9.35 10.15
N PHE A 132 6.44 9.82 9.41
CA PHE A 132 6.57 11.04 8.62
C PHE A 132 6.89 12.24 9.51
N PRO A 133 7.76 13.20 9.13
CA PRO A 133 8.77 13.14 8.08
C PRO A 133 10.14 12.68 8.59
N THR A 134 10.32 12.63 9.92
CA THR A 134 11.63 12.51 10.58
C THR A 134 12.14 11.08 10.69
N GLY A 135 11.32 10.08 10.36
CA GLY A 135 11.65 8.67 10.54
C GLY A 135 11.54 8.20 11.99
N ARG A 136 11.00 9.03 12.89
CA ARG A 136 10.92 8.74 14.32
C ARG A 136 9.46 8.83 14.78
N LEU A 137 9.12 8.00 15.77
CA LEU A 137 7.79 8.03 16.37
C LEU A 137 7.52 9.39 17.05
N PRO A 138 6.27 9.91 17.01
CA PRO A 138 5.95 11.22 17.57
C PRO A 138 6.07 11.32 19.10
N GLY A 139 6.23 10.20 19.81
CA GLY A 139 6.41 10.14 21.26
C GLY A 139 6.15 8.75 21.84
N ARG A 140 6.39 8.58 23.15
CA ARG A 140 6.21 7.29 23.88
C ARG A 140 4.79 6.72 23.76
N ARG A 141 3.77 7.59 23.76
CA ARG A 141 2.35 7.21 23.64
C ARG A 141 1.96 6.55 22.31
N TRP A 142 2.76 6.70 21.27
CA TRP A 142 2.51 6.09 19.95
C TRP A 142 3.27 4.78 19.74
N ARG A 143 4.14 4.39 20.68
CA ARG A 143 4.84 3.10 20.65
C ARG A 143 3.88 1.91 20.70
N PRO A 144 2.84 1.89 21.55
CA PRO A 144 1.88 0.79 21.54
C PRO A 144 1.21 0.62 20.18
N LEU A 145 0.83 1.73 19.52
CA LEU A 145 0.23 1.68 18.20
C LEU A 145 1.18 1.09 17.14
N ALA A 146 2.45 1.48 17.18
CA ALA A 146 3.47 0.92 16.31
C ALA A 146 3.68 -0.59 16.54
N TRP A 147 3.64 -1.05 17.81
CA TRP A 147 3.70 -2.47 18.14
C TRP A 147 2.46 -3.23 17.67
N ILE A 148 1.27 -2.66 17.87
CA ILE A 148 0.01 -3.27 17.42
C ILE A 148 0.02 -3.42 15.90
N ALA A 149 0.36 -2.36 15.16
CA ALA A 149 0.44 -2.40 13.70
C ALA A 149 1.46 -3.41 13.19
N GLY A 150 2.65 -3.47 13.82
CA GLY A 150 3.69 -4.43 13.45
C GLY A 150 3.29 -5.87 13.75
N LEU A 151 2.70 -6.12 14.93
CA LEU A 151 2.29 -7.45 15.34
C LEU A 151 1.12 -7.96 14.50
N SER A 152 0.09 -7.14 14.28
CA SER A 152 -1.06 -7.52 13.45
C SER A 152 -0.64 -7.79 12.02
N GLY A 153 0.20 -6.94 11.44
CA GLY A 153 0.75 -7.16 10.10
C GLY A 153 1.60 -8.42 10.00
N THR A 154 2.43 -8.70 11.02
CA THR A 154 3.22 -9.94 11.08
C THR A 154 2.33 -11.18 11.14
N VAL A 155 1.23 -11.13 11.92
CA VAL A 155 0.25 -12.23 11.96
C VAL A 155 -0.36 -12.47 10.59
N VAL A 156 -0.75 -11.42 9.85
CA VAL A 156 -1.28 -11.57 8.48
C VAL A 156 -0.24 -12.23 7.57
N ILE A 157 1.01 -11.73 7.56
CA ILE A 157 2.09 -12.29 6.73
C ILE A 157 2.34 -13.76 7.06
N VAL A 158 2.38 -14.12 8.34
CA VAL A 158 2.62 -15.49 8.79
C VAL A 158 1.47 -16.40 8.35
N LEU A 159 0.22 -15.97 8.51
CA LEU A 159 -0.93 -16.78 8.10
C LEU A 159 -0.96 -16.98 6.58
N ASP A 160 -0.69 -15.93 5.80
CA ASP A 160 -0.62 -16.03 4.32
C ASP A 160 0.57 -16.88 3.84
N LEU A 161 1.63 -17.00 4.64
CA LEU A 161 2.76 -17.87 4.33
C LEU A 161 2.43 -19.36 4.55
N PHE A 162 1.65 -19.68 5.58
CA PHE A 162 1.32 -21.06 5.95
C PHE A 162 0.03 -21.58 5.27
N PHE A 163 -0.86 -20.69 4.85
CA PHE A 163 -2.14 -21.04 4.25
C PHE A 163 -2.32 -20.31 2.91
N ASP A 164 -2.66 -21.04 1.85
CA ASP A 164 -2.89 -20.45 0.51
C ASP A 164 -4.05 -19.43 0.48
N SER A 165 -4.98 -19.51 1.44
CA SER A 165 -6.10 -18.57 1.60
C SER A 165 -6.64 -18.66 3.04
N PRO A 166 -5.97 -18.03 4.03
CA PRO A 166 -6.35 -18.17 5.45
C PRO A 166 -7.76 -17.65 5.75
N ASP A 167 -8.28 -16.74 4.92
CA ASP A 167 -9.65 -16.24 4.95
C ASP A 167 -10.71 -17.30 4.60
N LYS A 168 -10.31 -18.42 3.99
CA LYS A 168 -11.20 -19.51 3.54
C LYS A 168 -10.98 -20.84 4.25
N VAL A 169 -9.97 -20.94 5.11
CA VAL A 169 -9.67 -22.16 5.87
C VAL A 169 -10.79 -22.53 6.86
N GLY A 170 -11.51 -21.53 7.35
CA GLY A 170 -12.52 -21.67 8.39
C GLY A 170 -11.94 -21.68 9.81
N GLY A 171 -12.83 -21.73 10.80
CA GLY A 171 -12.48 -21.83 12.21
C GLY A 171 -11.62 -20.68 12.74
N MET A 172 -10.69 -20.99 13.64
CA MET A 172 -9.86 -19.98 14.31
C MET A 172 -8.91 -19.24 13.35
N VAL A 173 -8.43 -19.88 12.28
CA VAL A 173 -7.49 -19.27 11.31
C VAL A 173 -8.16 -18.09 10.60
N THR A 174 -9.36 -18.31 10.07
CA THR A 174 -10.14 -17.26 9.39
C THR A 174 -10.50 -16.11 10.33
N VAL A 175 -10.95 -16.41 11.56
CA VAL A 175 -11.23 -15.37 12.55
C VAL A 175 -9.98 -14.54 12.88
N THR A 176 -8.83 -15.21 13.01
CA THR A 176 -7.57 -14.56 13.36
C THR A 176 -7.07 -13.65 12.25
N VAL A 177 -7.09 -14.10 10.98
CA VAL A 177 -6.63 -13.26 9.86
C VAL A 177 -7.55 -12.05 9.67
N ILE A 178 -8.88 -12.24 9.76
CA ILE A 178 -9.83 -11.12 9.65
C ILE A 178 -9.58 -10.11 10.78
N ALA A 179 -9.46 -10.57 12.02
CA ALA A 179 -9.17 -9.69 13.16
C ALA A 179 -7.84 -8.94 12.97
N ALA A 180 -6.78 -9.62 12.53
CA ALA A 180 -5.47 -9.01 12.30
C ALA A 180 -5.51 -7.96 11.18
N VAL A 181 -6.25 -8.21 10.10
CA VAL A 181 -6.48 -7.25 9.02
C VAL A 181 -7.22 -6.02 9.55
N PHE A 182 -8.33 -6.20 10.26
CA PHE A 182 -9.11 -5.12 10.88
C PHE A 182 -8.26 -4.27 11.84
N VAL A 183 -7.43 -4.90 12.68
CA VAL A 183 -6.52 -4.22 13.59
C VAL A 183 -5.47 -3.41 12.82
N THR A 184 -4.96 -3.94 11.71
CA THR A 184 -3.97 -3.24 10.87
C THR A 184 -4.58 -2.01 10.21
N PHE A 185 -5.78 -2.12 9.64
CA PHE A 185 -6.51 -0.98 9.07
C PHE A 185 -6.91 0.05 10.13
N SER A 186 -7.35 -0.40 11.29
CA SER A 186 -7.63 0.49 12.43
C SER A 186 -6.38 1.24 12.88
N SER A 187 -5.23 0.55 12.90
CA SER A 187 -3.94 1.15 13.25
C SER A 187 -3.50 2.19 12.21
N LEU A 188 -3.76 1.95 10.93
CA LEU A 188 -3.54 2.92 9.86
C LEU A 188 -4.40 4.18 10.06
N ALA A 189 -5.69 4.02 10.36
CA ALA A 189 -6.59 5.14 10.64
C ALA A 189 -6.16 5.94 11.88
N LEU A 190 -5.77 5.27 12.96
CA LEU A 190 -5.22 5.90 14.17
C LEU A 190 -3.89 6.61 13.88
N SER A 191 -3.09 6.08 12.95
CA SER A 191 -1.84 6.70 12.51
C SER A 191 -2.08 8.02 11.77
N ALA A 192 -3.19 8.13 11.01
CA ALA A 192 -3.61 9.40 10.42
C ALA A 192 -3.99 10.44 11.50
N LEU A 193 -4.62 10.03 12.60
CA LEU A 193 -4.91 10.93 13.72
C LEU A 193 -3.62 11.48 14.38
N SER A 194 -2.53 10.72 14.35
CA SER A 194 -1.24 11.19 14.86
C SER A 194 -0.73 12.42 14.10
N LEU A 195 -0.98 12.49 12.79
CA LEU A 195 -0.63 13.62 11.94
C LEU A 195 -1.50 14.83 12.27
N LEU A 196 -2.79 14.63 12.54
CA LEU A 196 -3.67 15.72 12.98
C LEU A 196 -3.24 16.32 14.32
N VAL A 197 -2.89 15.47 15.29
CA VAL A 197 -2.40 15.93 16.60
C VAL A 197 -1.13 16.77 16.45
N ARG A 198 -0.23 16.38 15.54
CA ARG A 198 0.99 17.15 15.25
C ARG A 198 0.70 18.42 14.47
N TYR A 199 -0.16 18.38 13.48
CA TYR A 199 -0.60 19.56 12.74
C TYR A 199 -1.21 20.62 13.68
N ARG A 200 -1.97 20.20 14.69
CA ARG A 200 -2.53 21.12 15.72
C ARG A 200 -1.48 21.70 16.65
N ARG A 201 -0.35 21.02 16.86
CA ARG A 201 0.74 21.46 17.75
C ARG A 201 1.83 22.24 17.01
N ALA A 202 1.95 22.06 15.70
CA ALA A 202 2.94 22.71 14.87
C ALA A 202 2.61 24.20 14.66
N SER A 203 3.64 25.05 14.67
CA SER A 203 3.55 26.48 14.38
C SER A 203 4.47 26.85 13.20
N GLY A 204 4.18 27.98 12.54
CA GLY A 204 4.99 28.48 11.44
C GLY A 204 5.07 27.55 10.22
N VAL A 205 6.29 27.34 9.71
CA VAL A 205 6.58 26.59 8.48
C VAL A 205 6.22 25.11 8.61
N GLU A 206 6.40 24.51 9.80
CA GLU A 206 6.10 23.09 10.05
C GLU A 206 4.59 22.80 9.86
N ARG A 207 3.73 23.75 10.23
CA ARG A 207 2.28 23.62 10.02
C ARG A 207 1.92 23.59 8.53
N GLN A 208 2.63 24.34 7.69
CA GLN A 208 2.42 24.33 6.25
C GLN A 208 2.90 23.02 5.61
N GLN A 209 4.04 22.49 6.07
CA GLN A 209 4.56 21.18 5.67
C GLN A 209 3.59 20.04 5.98
N LEU A 210 2.92 20.11 7.12
CA LEU A 210 1.98 19.08 7.57
C LEU A 210 0.56 19.25 6.98
N LYS A 211 0.18 20.43 6.49
CA LYS A 211 -1.21 20.73 6.11
C LYS A 211 -1.75 19.77 5.04
N TRP A 212 -1.08 19.70 3.89
CA TRP A 212 -1.54 18.89 2.76
C TRP A 212 -1.46 17.40 3.06
N PHE A 213 -0.40 16.99 3.75
CA PHE A 213 -0.21 15.59 4.12
C PHE A 213 -1.23 15.14 5.17
N ALA A 214 -1.52 15.96 6.19
CA ALA A 214 -2.55 15.65 7.17
C ALA A 214 -3.94 15.58 6.54
N PHE A 215 -4.26 16.47 5.59
CA PHE A 215 -5.53 16.41 4.86
C PHE A 215 -5.64 15.12 4.04
N ALA A 216 -4.62 14.78 3.25
CA ALA A 216 -4.61 13.54 2.48
C ALA A 216 -4.64 12.29 3.37
N ALA A 217 -3.94 12.30 4.50
CA ALA A 217 -3.95 11.19 5.45
C ALA A 217 -5.33 10.99 6.11
N VAL A 218 -6.05 12.08 6.42
CA VAL A 218 -7.42 12.00 6.94
C VAL A 218 -8.36 11.48 5.86
N LEU A 219 -8.27 12.00 4.64
CA LEU A 219 -9.09 11.53 3.53
C LEU A 219 -8.87 10.03 3.28
N ALA A 220 -7.61 9.59 3.25
CA ALA A 220 -7.25 8.18 3.13
C ALA A 220 -7.75 7.36 4.32
N GLY A 221 -7.54 7.81 5.55
CA GLY A 221 -8.01 7.14 6.75
C GLY A 221 -9.54 7.00 6.80
N SER A 222 -10.28 8.05 6.44
CA SER A 222 -11.74 8.06 6.37
C SER A 222 -12.26 7.11 5.29
N PHE A 223 -11.64 7.11 4.10
CA PHE A 223 -11.98 6.18 3.03
C PHE A 223 -11.80 4.72 3.48
N LEU A 224 -10.68 4.40 4.11
CA LEU A 224 -10.38 3.05 4.61
C LEU A 224 -11.32 2.62 5.74
N VAL A 225 -11.64 3.50 6.67
CA VAL A 225 -12.65 3.22 7.72
C VAL A 225 -14.03 2.99 7.10
N GLY A 226 -14.40 3.78 6.08
CA GLY A 226 -15.64 3.58 5.34
C GLY A 226 -15.71 2.20 4.69
N GLN A 227 -14.64 1.79 3.99
CA GLN A 227 -14.50 0.46 3.40
C GLN A 227 -14.66 -0.66 4.44
N GLN A 228 -14.02 -0.52 5.60
CA GLN A 228 -14.14 -1.49 6.71
C GLN A 228 -15.58 -1.61 7.25
N LEU A 229 -16.26 -0.47 7.42
CA LEU A 229 -17.64 -0.45 7.91
C LEU A 229 -18.61 -1.05 6.89
N ILE A 230 -18.44 -0.76 5.60
CA ILE A 230 -19.24 -1.33 4.52
C ILE A 230 -19.07 -2.85 4.48
N TRP A 231 -17.82 -3.33 4.55
CA TRP A 231 -17.54 -4.76 4.55
C TRP A 231 -18.15 -5.47 5.78
N LEU A 232 -18.02 -4.88 6.97
CA LEU A 232 -18.61 -5.41 8.20
C LEU A 232 -20.15 -5.44 8.12
N ALA A 233 -20.76 -4.38 7.60
CA ALA A 233 -22.21 -4.32 7.40
C ALA A 233 -22.69 -5.40 6.42
N ALA A 234 -21.97 -5.58 5.31
CA ALA A 234 -22.28 -6.63 4.33
C ALA A 234 -22.18 -8.03 4.95
N LEU A 235 -21.15 -8.29 5.76
CA LEU A 235 -21.00 -9.56 6.50
C LEU A 235 -22.17 -9.82 7.46
N LEU A 236 -22.58 -8.81 8.23
CA LEU A 236 -23.69 -8.90 9.18
C LEU A 236 -25.03 -9.11 8.47
N ILE A 237 -25.26 -8.46 7.32
CA ILE A 237 -26.45 -8.64 6.49
C ILE A 237 -26.49 -10.05 5.91
N ALA A 238 -25.38 -10.54 5.35
CA ALA A 238 -25.29 -11.89 4.83
C ALA A 238 -25.57 -12.95 5.92
N TYR A 239 -25.03 -12.74 7.13
CA TYR A 239 -25.26 -13.64 8.26
C TYR A 239 -26.70 -13.60 8.79
N SER A 240 -27.32 -12.43 8.85
CA SER A 240 -28.66 -12.24 9.45
C SER A 240 -29.83 -12.49 8.51
N LEU A 241 -29.70 -12.13 7.23
CA LEU A 241 -30.78 -12.13 6.26
C LEU A 241 -30.57 -13.14 5.12
N GLY A 242 -29.44 -13.84 5.10
CA GLY A 242 -29.06 -14.72 3.98
C GLY A 242 -28.94 -13.96 2.65
N GLY A 243 -28.81 -12.63 2.70
CA GLY A 243 -28.74 -11.77 1.52
C GLY A 243 -27.36 -11.76 0.90
N ASP A 244 -27.30 -11.52 -0.41
CA ASP A 244 -26.04 -11.27 -1.09
C ASP A 244 -25.36 -10.02 -0.53
N LEU A 245 -24.02 -10.07 -0.48
CA LEU A 245 -23.20 -8.93 -0.08
C LEU A 245 -23.59 -7.73 -0.96
N LEU A 246 -23.82 -6.56 -0.36
CA LEU A 246 -23.91 -5.28 -1.07
C LEU A 246 -22.61 -5.06 -1.86
N SER A 247 -22.56 -5.57 -3.09
CA SER A 247 -21.42 -5.35 -3.96
C SER A 247 -21.60 -3.98 -4.59
N LEU A 248 -20.95 -2.96 -4.03
CA LEU A 248 -20.72 -1.73 -4.76
C LEU A 248 -20.04 -2.07 -6.10
N ASN A 249 -20.16 -1.16 -7.07
CA ASN A 249 -19.44 -1.32 -8.32
C ASN A 249 -17.94 -1.35 -8.03
N ARG A 250 -17.30 -2.53 -8.10
CA ARG A 250 -15.86 -2.74 -7.80
C ARG A 250 -14.96 -1.75 -8.56
N SER A 251 -15.37 -1.38 -9.75
CA SER A 251 -14.72 -0.36 -10.58
C SER A 251 -14.65 1.00 -9.89
N LEU A 252 -15.76 1.44 -9.29
CA LEU A 252 -15.82 2.71 -8.57
C LEU A 252 -14.96 2.65 -7.31
N GLU A 253 -14.95 1.51 -6.61
CA GLU A 253 -14.10 1.32 -5.44
C GLU A 253 -12.60 1.43 -5.79
N ASN A 254 -12.16 0.75 -6.86
CA ASN A 254 -10.77 0.84 -7.30
C ASN A 254 -10.41 2.25 -7.79
N LEU A 255 -11.31 2.93 -8.52
CA LEU A 255 -11.09 4.33 -8.92
C LEU A 255 -10.91 5.25 -7.70
N LEU A 256 -11.72 5.08 -6.66
CA LEU A 256 -11.59 5.84 -5.42
C LEU A 256 -10.29 5.50 -4.69
N GLU A 257 -9.91 4.23 -4.62
CA GLU A 257 -8.65 3.79 -4.01
C GLU A 257 -7.44 4.40 -4.72
N VAL A 258 -7.41 4.35 -6.06
CA VAL A 258 -6.37 4.99 -6.88
C VAL A 258 -6.33 6.49 -6.64
N ALA A 259 -7.49 7.17 -6.61
CA ALA A 259 -7.56 8.60 -6.35
C ALA A 259 -7.02 8.96 -4.95
N VAL A 260 -7.32 8.16 -3.93
CA VAL A 260 -6.83 8.33 -2.55
C VAL A 260 -5.31 8.17 -2.51
N ASN A 261 -4.78 7.11 -3.12
CA ASN A 261 -3.34 6.84 -3.17
C ASN A 261 -2.57 7.95 -3.90
N VAL A 262 -3.04 8.35 -5.08
CA VAL A 262 -2.44 9.44 -5.85
C VAL A 262 -2.47 10.76 -5.08
N SER A 263 -3.59 11.05 -4.39
CA SER A 263 -3.71 12.24 -3.54
C SER A 263 -2.71 12.21 -2.39
N LEU A 264 -2.49 11.05 -1.78
CA LEU A 264 -1.47 10.85 -0.74
C LEU A 264 -0.06 11.12 -1.28
N TYR A 265 0.29 10.54 -2.44
CA TYR A 265 1.61 10.73 -3.06
C TYR A 265 1.83 12.18 -3.45
N MET A 266 0.80 12.84 -3.99
CA MET A 266 0.86 14.23 -4.37
C MET A 266 1.02 15.14 -3.14
N ALA A 267 0.32 14.85 -2.04
CA ALA A 267 0.47 15.60 -0.80
C ALA A 267 1.88 15.44 -0.20
N VAL A 268 2.45 14.24 -0.24
CA VAL A 268 3.85 13.99 0.16
C VAL A 268 4.82 14.72 -0.76
N GLY A 269 4.62 14.62 -2.07
CA GLY A 269 5.44 15.33 -3.07
C GLY A 269 5.40 16.84 -2.87
N ILE A 270 4.21 17.42 -2.68
CA ILE A 270 4.05 18.85 -2.37
C ILE A 270 4.75 19.20 -1.05
N ALA A 271 4.58 18.40 0.00
CA ALA A 271 5.26 18.61 1.28
C ALA A 271 6.79 18.64 1.13
N ILE A 272 7.34 17.73 0.31
CA ILE A 272 8.77 17.62 0.07
C ILE A 272 9.30 18.77 -0.80
N LEU A 273 8.64 19.02 -1.93
CA LEU A 273 9.14 19.91 -2.99
C LEU A 273 8.82 21.37 -2.71
N ARG A 274 7.57 21.68 -2.33
CA ARG A 274 7.13 23.07 -2.13
C ARG A 274 7.64 23.66 -0.82
N TYR A 275 7.79 22.82 0.20
CA TYR A 275 8.18 23.26 1.55
C TYR A 275 9.57 22.77 1.97
N ARG A 276 10.38 22.29 1.00
CA ARG A 276 11.79 21.91 1.15
C ARG A 276 12.07 21.00 2.36
N LEU A 277 11.16 20.07 2.67
CA LEU A 277 11.19 19.21 3.87
C LEU A 277 12.52 18.42 4.03
N TYR A 278 13.24 18.21 2.92
CA TYR A 278 14.53 17.52 2.87
C TYR A 278 15.62 18.31 2.13
N ASP A 279 15.49 19.63 2.04
CA ASP A 279 16.36 20.50 1.24
C ASP A 279 16.42 20.05 -0.24
N ILE A 280 15.28 19.53 -0.72
CA ILE A 280 15.09 19.12 -2.10
C ILE A 280 14.58 20.33 -2.86
N ASP A 281 15.53 21.11 -3.38
CA ASP A 281 15.26 21.98 -4.51
C ASP A 281 15.29 21.13 -5.79
N ILE A 282 14.16 21.08 -6.48
CA ILE A 282 14.21 20.78 -7.91
C ILE A 282 14.65 22.09 -8.55
N ILE A 283 15.70 22.02 -9.38
CA ILE A 283 16.07 23.07 -10.32
C ILE A 283 14.97 23.12 -11.39
N ILE A 284 13.76 23.58 -11.03
CA ILE A 284 12.79 24.13 -11.97
C ILE A 284 12.93 25.63 -11.82
N ASN A 285 14.07 26.15 -12.27
CA ASN A 285 14.22 27.55 -12.57
C ASN A 285 15.29 27.70 -13.66
N ARG A 286 14.85 27.46 -14.89
CA ARG A 286 15.29 28.19 -16.08
C ARG A 286 14.05 28.44 -16.92
#